data_AF-A0A7C2ZHD0-F1
#
_entry.id   AF-A0A7C2ZHD0-F1
#
_cell.length_a   1.000
_cell.length_b   1.000
_cell.length_c   1.000
_cell.angle_alpha   90.00
_cell.angle_beta   90.00
_cell.angle_gamma   90.00
#
_symmetry.space_group_name_H-M   'P 1'
#
loop_
_entity.id
_entity.type
_entity.pdbx_description
1 polymer ?
#
loop_
_entity_poly.entity_id
_entity_poly.type
_entity_poly.pdbx_seq_one_letter_code
_entity_poly.pdbx_strand_id
1 'polypeptide(L)'
;MDALGLPRRLHRLHEFQFENQWYIADLDEGIVLPAPEPMRQILHLCESHTRKEILEKLRDTFDRGYLERFFLLLEALDMRGYLFSSVNETQSTISSKRLHLCVSPNFLLFKPQTGFITRWVHYNLLTALTKYADVSLILPKLSGDLGEETLFPSEGVERVPVSEWSMRCILQAVPSDCDGVLLLSPLSTIDLMWYRHVDLPVVSYIQNETLSWRTSVNVLIQHASVMREFDAITGDAPWILSFLRDVVEEVPPFTLILPGTDNLPAPPKLDKDSFRKELQARFTYKTVGEKLVGLSLDLSEVRWRLMIPELCLSHQNWTFISLHSLTKPFIGDRLQNLLWLDLTSHHDLMVLNAFLSRMDAFIYQNAPGIPVLPLLMALNAGCFCVVLGEFHGLIGERDALPHLTFLESYVTAGNLSDALVSHLKEERVKREPISFSWMESARTLVQVFHRCHGNRFDRKLRYVNVNPVFKYHYVKSRGAIEVAAFLLPDLSNVSFESALKLTMEREFSSNEIQTVLKYMCLNRGEK
;
A
#
# COMPACT_ATOMS: atom_id res chain seq x y z
N MET A 1 -22.32 17.99 24.42
CA MET A 1 -21.32 18.68 23.57
C MET A 1 -22.00 18.95 22.24
N ASP A 2 -21.92 20.17 21.72
CA ASP A 2 -22.63 20.58 20.51
C ASP A 2 -21.87 20.11 19.26
N ALA A 3 -22.30 19.01 18.66
CA ALA A 3 -21.53 18.31 17.63
C ALA A 3 -21.59 18.98 16.24
N LEU A 4 -22.62 19.79 15.97
CA LEU A 4 -22.77 20.52 14.70
C LEU A 4 -21.89 21.77 14.60
N GLY A 5 -21.43 22.31 15.74
CA GLY A 5 -20.57 23.48 15.82
C GLY A 5 -21.21 24.77 15.30
N LEU A 6 -22.43 25.11 15.76
CA LEU A 6 -23.14 26.33 15.34
C LEU A 6 -22.64 27.60 16.06
N PRO A 7 -22.61 28.78 15.40
CA PRO A 7 -23.11 29.05 14.05
C PRO A 7 -22.19 28.54 12.93
N ARG A 8 -22.78 28.19 11.78
CA ARG A 8 -22.04 27.60 10.65
C ARG A 8 -22.64 28.01 9.31
N ARG A 9 -21.78 28.31 8.34
CA ARG A 9 -22.16 28.76 7.01
C ARG A 9 -22.74 27.61 6.18
N LEU A 10 -23.83 27.90 5.48
CA LEU A 10 -24.53 26.96 4.61
C LEU A 10 -23.97 27.00 3.19
N HIS A 11 -24.23 25.91 2.46
CA HIS A 11 -24.13 25.90 1.00
C HIS A 11 -25.17 26.83 0.35
N ARG A 12 -25.12 26.97 -0.98
CA ARG A 12 -26.18 27.60 -1.76
C ARG A 12 -27.40 26.69 -1.76
N LEU A 13 -28.31 26.93 -0.82
CA LEU A 13 -29.55 26.18 -0.69
C LEU A 13 -30.69 26.85 -1.46
N HIS A 14 -31.52 26.05 -2.13
CA HIS A 14 -32.77 26.50 -2.74
C HIS A 14 -33.94 25.72 -2.17
N GLU A 15 -34.86 26.41 -1.50
CA GLU A 15 -36.09 25.81 -0.99
C GLU A 15 -37.19 25.83 -2.06
N PHE A 16 -37.89 24.72 -2.23
CA PHE A 16 -39.02 24.63 -3.14
C PHE A 16 -40.06 23.62 -2.67
N GLN A 17 -41.27 23.73 -3.22
CA GLN A 17 -42.38 22.83 -2.92
C GLN A 17 -42.71 21.98 -4.16
N PHE A 18 -42.83 20.67 -3.98
CA PHE A 18 -43.26 19.74 -5.01
C PHE A 18 -44.25 18.74 -4.40
N GLU A 19 -45.38 18.50 -5.09
CA GLU A 19 -46.44 17.58 -4.61
C GLU A 19 -46.87 17.82 -3.15
N ASN A 20 -47.03 19.09 -2.77
CA ASN A 20 -47.36 19.56 -1.41
C ASN A 20 -46.31 19.27 -0.32
N GLN A 21 -45.14 18.73 -0.66
CA GLN A 21 -44.03 18.52 0.27
C GLN A 21 -42.91 19.54 0.04
N TRP A 22 -42.28 19.99 1.12
CA TRP A 22 -41.16 20.93 1.07
C TRP A 22 -39.83 20.20 0.92
N TYR A 23 -38.97 20.75 0.07
CA TYR A 23 -37.65 20.25 -0.23
C TYR A 23 -36.61 21.37 -0.17
N ILE A 24 -35.37 20.99 0.08
CA ILE A 24 -34.19 21.84 -0.09
C ILE A 24 -33.29 21.18 -1.11
N ALA A 25 -32.96 21.91 -2.17
CA ALA A 25 -31.86 21.59 -3.07
C ALA A 25 -30.58 22.21 -2.51
N ASP A 26 -29.57 21.39 -2.26
CA ASP A 26 -28.20 21.86 -2.07
C ASP A 26 -27.58 22.02 -3.47
N LEU A 27 -27.45 23.26 -3.93
CA LEU A 27 -26.96 23.56 -5.28
C LEU A 27 -25.45 23.37 -5.42
N ASP A 28 -24.72 23.34 -4.30
CA ASP A 28 -23.27 23.10 -4.32
C ASP A 28 -22.97 21.60 -4.44
N GLU A 29 -23.81 20.76 -3.81
CA GLU A 29 -23.67 19.30 -3.82
C GLU A 29 -24.59 18.59 -4.83
N GLY A 30 -25.54 19.31 -5.45
CA GLY A 30 -26.43 18.79 -6.49
C GLY A 30 -27.46 17.77 -5.98
N ILE A 31 -27.84 17.85 -4.71
CA ILE A 31 -28.80 16.93 -4.09
C ILE A 31 -30.10 17.63 -3.67
N VAL A 32 -31.19 16.86 -3.58
CA VAL A 32 -32.49 17.34 -3.10
C VAL A 32 -32.91 16.51 -1.90
N LEU A 33 -33.26 17.18 -0.80
CA LEU A 33 -33.66 16.54 0.45
C LEU A 33 -35.06 17.00 0.87
N PRO A 34 -35.91 16.10 1.40
CA PRO A 34 -37.12 16.51 2.08
C PRO A 34 -36.79 17.41 3.27
N ALA A 35 -37.40 18.58 3.31
CA ALA A 35 -37.11 19.61 4.30
C ALA A 35 -38.41 20.07 4.98
N PRO A 36 -38.88 19.32 6.01
CA PRO A 36 -40.05 19.73 6.77
C PRO A 36 -39.78 21.04 7.54
N GLU A 37 -40.86 21.74 7.92
CA GLU A 37 -40.81 23.08 8.53
C GLU A 37 -39.73 23.27 9.61
N PRO A 38 -39.57 22.37 10.61
CA PRO A 38 -38.57 22.58 11.66
C PRO A 38 -37.14 22.60 11.12
N MET A 39 -36.84 21.76 10.11
CA MET A 39 -35.51 21.69 9.50
C MET A 39 -35.17 22.98 8.76
N ARG A 40 -36.13 23.54 8.01
CA ARG A 40 -35.95 24.80 7.27
C ARG A 40 -35.73 25.97 8.20
N GLN A 41 -36.51 26.06 9.28
CA GLN A 41 -36.34 27.11 10.29
C GLN A 41 -35.01 27.00 11.04
N ILE A 42 -34.54 25.78 11.33
CA ILE A 42 -33.20 25.59 11.90
C ILE A 42 -32.14 26.09 10.91
N LEU A 43 -32.19 25.67 9.64
CA LEU A 43 -31.23 26.08 8.61
C LEU A 43 -31.19 27.60 8.43
N HIS A 44 -32.33 28.29 8.39
CA HIS A 44 -32.40 29.75 8.32
C HIS A 44 -31.72 30.47 9.51
N LEU A 45 -31.57 29.80 10.65
CA LEU A 45 -30.96 30.37 11.85
C LEU A 45 -29.52 29.91 12.07
N CYS A 46 -29.10 28.80 11.44
CA CYS A 46 -27.81 28.14 11.66
C CYS A 46 -26.59 29.00 11.38
N GLU A 47 -26.67 29.95 10.44
CA GLU A 47 -25.52 30.81 10.11
C GLU A 47 -25.26 31.90 11.15
N SER A 48 -26.24 32.22 12.00
CA SER A 48 -26.15 33.38 12.90
C SER A 48 -26.50 33.11 14.36
N HIS A 49 -26.89 31.88 14.70
CA HIS A 49 -27.28 31.50 16.07
C HIS A 49 -26.64 30.19 16.50
N THR A 50 -26.30 30.09 17.78
CA THR A 50 -25.89 28.84 18.42
C THR A 50 -27.08 27.90 18.59
N ARG A 51 -26.85 26.59 18.75
CA ARG A 51 -27.92 25.61 18.98
C ARG A 51 -28.84 25.98 20.14
N LYS A 52 -28.29 26.51 21.23
CA LYS A 52 -29.08 26.95 22.40
C LYS A 52 -30.03 28.09 22.05
N GLU A 53 -29.55 29.08 21.29
CA GLU A 53 -30.35 30.23 20.86
C GLU A 53 -31.42 29.83 19.84
N ILE A 54 -31.13 28.88 18.95
CA ILE A 54 -32.12 28.33 18.01
C ILE A 54 -33.22 27.58 18.77
N LEU A 55 -32.85 26.71 19.72
CA LEU A 55 -33.80 26.00 20.56
C LEU A 55 -34.68 26.97 21.37
N GLU A 56 -34.11 28.05 21.90
CA GLU A 56 -34.88 29.06 22.62
C GLU A 56 -35.83 29.84 21.70
N LYS A 57 -35.41 30.19 20.47
CA LYS A 57 -36.26 30.90 19.49
C LYS A 57 -37.42 30.05 18.97
N LEU A 58 -37.20 28.76 18.79
CA LEU A 58 -38.19 27.85 18.19
C LEU A 58 -39.11 27.15 19.22
N ARG A 59 -38.86 27.35 20.52
CA ARG A 59 -39.55 26.64 21.61
C ARG A 59 -41.07 26.84 21.64
N ASP A 60 -41.55 28.01 21.20
CA ASP A 60 -42.98 28.36 21.24
C ASP A 60 -43.74 27.72 20.05
N THR A 61 -43.01 27.21 19.05
CA THR A 61 -43.57 26.63 17.82
C THR A 61 -43.38 25.11 17.76
N PHE A 62 -42.28 24.58 18.31
CA PHE A 62 -41.95 23.16 18.25
C PHE A 62 -41.51 22.63 19.61
N ASP A 63 -41.88 21.38 19.90
CA ASP A 63 -41.38 20.66 21.07
C ASP A 63 -39.85 20.50 20.99
N ARG A 64 -39.19 20.65 22.15
CA ARG A 64 -37.73 20.56 22.24
C ARG A 64 -37.21 19.20 21.80
N GLY A 65 -37.84 18.10 22.25
CA GLY A 65 -37.44 16.76 21.85
C GLY A 65 -37.60 16.50 20.35
N TYR A 66 -38.55 17.19 19.73
CA TYR A 66 -38.75 17.17 18.29
C TYR A 66 -37.66 17.94 17.52
N LEU A 67 -37.28 19.14 17.98
CA LEU A 67 -36.17 19.92 17.40
C LEU A 67 -34.82 19.21 17.52
N GLU A 68 -34.55 18.55 18.65
CA GLU A 68 -33.31 17.80 18.86
C GLU A 68 -33.13 16.67 17.83
N ARG A 69 -34.22 16.03 17.37
CA ARG A 69 -34.14 15.03 16.29
C ARG A 69 -33.70 15.63 14.96
N PHE A 70 -34.10 16.88 14.68
CA PHE A 70 -33.66 17.58 13.47
C PHE A 70 -32.22 18.06 13.57
N PHE A 71 -31.73 18.46 14.75
CA PHE A 71 -30.30 18.70 14.94
C PHE A 71 -29.47 17.44 14.70
N LEU A 72 -29.91 16.27 15.20
CA LEU A 72 -29.22 15.00 14.92
C LEU A 72 -29.25 14.64 13.44
N LEU A 73 -30.36 14.90 12.74
CA LEU A 73 -30.46 14.71 11.30
C LEU A 73 -29.52 15.67 10.53
N LEU A 74 -29.47 16.94 10.92
CA LEU A 74 -28.60 17.94 10.31
C LEU A 74 -27.13 17.64 10.56
N GLU A 75 -26.77 17.16 11.76
CA GLU A 75 -25.44 16.61 12.05
C GLU A 75 -25.12 15.42 11.14
N ALA A 76 -26.09 14.53 10.90
CA ALA A 76 -25.91 13.41 9.99
C ALA A 76 -25.73 13.82 8.52
N LEU A 77 -26.36 14.93 8.10
CA LEU A 77 -26.24 15.48 6.76
C LEU A 77 -24.94 16.27 6.58
N ASP A 78 -24.56 17.08 7.56
CA ASP A 78 -23.29 17.80 7.61
C ASP A 78 -22.09 16.85 7.51
N MET A 79 -22.12 15.74 8.25
CA MET A 79 -21.11 14.69 8.15
C MET A 79 -20.97 14.07 6.76
N ARG A 80 -22.02 14.16 5.95
CA ARG A 80 -22.03 13.67 4.57
C ARG A 80 -21.63 14.75 3.57
N GLY A 81 -21.20 15.92 4.07
CA GLY A 81 -20.83 17.07 3.25
C GLY A 81 -22.02 17.86 2.73
N TYR A 82 -23.23 17.63 3.26
CA TYR A 82 -24.45 18.27 2.75
C TYR A 82 -24.88 19.44 3.63
N LEU A 83 -25.48 20.43 2.98
CA LEU A 83 -26.11 21.63 3.56
C LEU A 83 -25.14 22.65 4.17
N PHE A 84 -23.99 22.23 4.69
CA PHE A 84 -23.05 23.08 5.41
C PHE A 84 -21.71 23.13 4.70
N SER A 85 -21.21 24.35 4.50
CA SER A 85 -19.86 24.57 4.01
C SER A 85 -18.83 24.05 5.02
N SER A 86 -17.75 23.45 4.50
CA SER A 86 -16.60 23.10 5.32
C SER A 86 -16.01 24.37 5.93
N VAL A 87 -15.50 24.28 7.16
CA VAL A 87 -14.86 25.41 7.87
C VAL A 87 -13.61 25.93 7.12
N ASN A 88 -13.16 25.22 6.07
CA ASN A 88 -11.91 25.45 5.36
C ASN A 88 -12.11 25.78 3.87
N GLU A 89 -13.10 26.60 3.50
CA GLU A 89 -13.03 27.33 2.23
C GLU A 89 -12.04 28.51 2.31
N THR A 90 -10.80 28.23 2.72
CA THR A 90 -9.67 29.07 2.33
C THR A 90 -8.97 28.33 1.22
N GLN A 91 -9.17 28.86 0.02
CA GLN A 91 -8.32 28.75 -1.17
C GLN A 91 -7.05 27.95 -0.92
N SER A 92 -6.96 26.79 -1.58
CA SER A 92 -5.72 26.04 -1.79
C SER A 92 -4.69 26.94 -2.46
N THR A 93 -4.07 27.78 -1.66
CA THR A 93 -2.81 28.39 -1.99
C THR A 93 -1.82 27.24 -1.92
N ILE A 94 -1.28 26.87 -3.08
CA ILE A 94 -0.04 26.09 -3.16
C ILE A 94 0.99 26.94 -2.43
N SER A 95 1.07 26.73 -1.12
CA SER A 95 2.03 27.42 -0.30
C SER A 95 3.34 26.67 -0.42
N SER A 96 4.44 27.41 -0.37
CA SER A 96 5.80 26.89 -0.24
C SER A 96 6.04 26.13 1.09
N LYS A 97 4.98 25.61 1.72
CA LYS A 97 5.05 24.81 2.94
C LYS A 97 5.44 23.38 2.57
N ARG A 98 6.16 22.79 3.51
CA ARG A 98 6.49 21.38 3.58
C ARG A 98 5.21 20.55 3.48
N LEU A 99 5.19 19.50 2.67
CA LEU A 99 4.02 18.63 2.49
C LEU A 99 3.63 17.99 3.83
N HIS A 100 2.34 17.89 4.10
CA HIS A 100 1.80 17.13 5.23
C HIS A 100 1.12 15.85 4.75
N LEU A 101 1.71 14.70 5.07
CA LEU A 101 1.22 13.39 4.65
C LEU A 101 0.58 12.63 5.81
N CYS A 102 -0.62 12.10 5.58
CA CYS A 102 -1.29 11.20 6.50
C CYS A 102 -1.01 9.74 6.12
N VAL A 103 -0.58 8.91 7.06
CA VAL A 103 -0.37 7.48 6.85
C VAL A 103 -1.62 6.72 7.28
N SER A 104 -2.19 5.92 6.37
CA SER A 104 -3.32 5.04 6.71
C SER A 104 -2.91 4.10 7.84
N PRO A 105 -3.74 3.92 8.87
CA PRO A 105 -3.32 3.19 10.04
C PRO A 105 -3.50 1.68 9.87
N ASN A 106 -4.00 1.25 8.71
CA ASN A 106 -4.41 -0.10 8.40
C ASN A 106 -3.23 -1.11 8.41
N PHE A 107 -2.00 -0.69 8.06
CA PHE A 107 -0.82 -1.56 8.14
C PHE A 107 -0.52 -2.08 9.55
N LEU A 108 -0.99 -1.38 10.59
CA LEU A 108 -0.86 -1.84 11.98
C LEU A 108 -1.79 -3.03 12.27
N LEU A 109 -2.96 -3.10 11.63
CA LEU A 109 -3.87 -4.24 11.75
C LEU A 109 -3.28 -5.50 11.10
N PHE A 110 -2.51 -5.32 10.03
CA PHE A 110 -1.82 -6.40 9.33
C PHE A 110 -0.47 -6.76 9.96
N LYS A 111 0.03 -6.00 10.94
CA LYS A 111 1.34 -6.23 11.61
C LYS A 111 1.61 -7.69 12.02
N PRO A 112 0.64 -8.48 12.54
CA PRO A 112 0.86 -9.90 12.87
C PRO A 112 1.14 -10.79 11.66
N GLN A 113 0.63 -10.41 10.48
CA GLN A 113 0.76 -11.14 9.22
C GLN A 113 1.92 -10.59 8.36
N THR A 114 2.34 -9.36 8.61
CA THR A 114 3.44 -8.69 7.91
C THR A 114 4.81 -9.16 8.40
N GLY A 115 5.67 -9.64 7.51
CA GLY A 115 7.03 -10.11 7.78
C GLY A 115 7.96 -9.04 8.37
N PHE A 116 9.01 -9.47 9.06
CA PHE A 116 9.94 -8.57 9.74
C PHE A 116 10.61 -7.55 8.81
N ILE A 117 11.10 -7.99 7.64
CA ILE A 117 11.72 -7.12 6.63
C ILE A 117 10.78 -5.99 6.22
N THR A 118 9.54 -6.31 5.92
CA THR A 118 8.49 -5.38 5.48
C THR A 118 8.23 -4.31 6.54
N ARG A 119 8.11 -4.71 7.81
CA ARG A 119 7.99 -3.79 8.95
C ARG A 119 9.23 -2.90 9.13
N TRP A 120 10.42 -3.47 8.94
CA TRP A 120 11.69 -2.72 8.99
C TRP A 120 11.77 -1.67 7.90
N VAL A 121 11.32 -1.99 6.68
CA VAL A 121 11.28 -1.06 5.55
C VAL A 121 10.29 0.08 5.83
N HIS A 122 9.07 -0.22 6.31
CA HIS A 122 8.11 0.82 6.70
C HIS A 122 8.69 1.78 7.73
N TYR A 123 9.34 1.24 8.76
CA TYR A 123 9.96 2.03 9.81
C TYR A 123 10.96 3.05 9.28
N ASN A 124 11.93 2.58 8.50
CA ASN A 124 13.00 3.43 7.99
C ASN A 124 12.50 4.40 6.92
N LEU A 125 11.57 3.96 6.06
CA LEU A 125 10.96 4.82 5.04
C LEU A 125 10.19 5.97 5.68
N LEU A 126 9.31 5.69 6.66
CA LEU A 126 8.56 6.72 7.36
C LEU A 126 9.47 7.67 8.14
N THR A 127 10.49 7.14 8.81
CA THR A 127 11.49 7.96 9.53
C THR A 127 12.29 8.86 8.58
N ALA A 128 12.66 8.38 7.39
CA ALA A 128 13.32 9.21 6.38
C ALA A 128 12.37 10.24 5.76
N LEU A 129 11.09 9.89 5.60
CA LEU A 129 10.05 10.79 5.09
C LEU A 129 9.88 12.03 5.98
N THR A 130 10.04 11.90 7.30
CA THR A 130 10.00 13.03 8.25
C THR A 130 11.14 14.04 8.09
N LYS A 131 12.07 13.84 7.14
CA LYS A 131 13.04 14.87 6.73
C LYS A 131 12.53 15.77 5.63
N TYR A 132 11.57 15.31 4.83
CA TYR A 132 11.06 16.01 3.64
C TYR A 132 9.59 16.42 3.75
N ALA A 133 8.80 15.74 4.58
CA ALA A 133 7.39 16.00 4.82
C ALA A 133 7.08 15.98 6.32
N ASP A 134 5.99 16.62 6.72
CA ASP A 134 5.35 16.39 8.02
C ASP A 134 4.48 15.14 7.88
N VAL A 135 4.63 14.19 8.81
CA VAL A 135 4.03 12.85 8.65
C VAL A 135 3.18 12.57 9.87
N SER A 136 1.88 12.39 9.66
CA SER A 136 0.90 12.06 10.69
C SER A 136 0.42 10.62 10.54
N LEU A 137 0.52 9.84 11.61
CA LEU A 137 0.02 8.47 11.70
C LEU A 137 -1.22 8.44 12.58
N ILE A 138 -2.36 8.09 12.00
CA ILE A 138 -3.60 7.88 12.76
C ILE A 138 -3.43 6.60 13.61
N LEU A 139 -3.83 6.62 14.88
CA LEU A 139 -3.66 5.48 15.78
C LEU A 139 -4.92 5.23 16.61
N PRO A 140 -5.31 3.97 16.86
CA PRO A 140 -6.38 3.70 17.81
C PRO A 140 -5.90 4.09 19.20
N LYS A 141 -6.75 4.77 19.97
CA LYS A 141 -6.49 5.01 21.39
C LYS A 141 -6.51 3.66 22.11
N LEU A 142 -5.33 3.12 22.41
CA LEU A 142 -5.22 1.87 23.16
C LEU A 142 -5.40 2.14 24.66
N SER A 143 -6.24 1.35 25.30
CA SER A 143 -6.37 1.32 26.76
C SER A 143 -5.42 0.26 27.36
N GLY A 144 -4.36 0.68 28.06
CA GLY A 144 -3.46 -0.19 28.86
C GLY A 144 -1.96 0.00 28.57
N ASP A 145 -1.11 -0.70 29.35
CA ASP A 145 0.37 -0.68 29.33
C ASP A 145 1.06 -1.13 28.01
N LEU A 146 0.29 -1.40 26.95
CA LEU A 146 0.84 -1.53 25.60
C LEU A 146 1.12 -0.11 25.08
N GLY A 147 2.24 0.46 25.53
CA GLY A 147 2.64 1.82 25.18
C GLY A 147 2.61 2.03 23.67
N GLU A 148 2.02 3.15 23.25
CA GLU A 148 1.90 3.60 21.86
C GLU A 148 3.26 3.57 21.11
N GLU A 149 4.38 3.66 21.85
CA GLU A 149 5.76 3.52 21.35
C GLU A 149 6.13 2.10 20.87
N THR A 150 5.47 1.05 21.37
CA THR A 150 5.76 -0.36 21.00
C THR A 150 5.13 -0.77 19.67
N LEU A 151 4.14 -0.03 19.18
CA LEU A 151 3.45 -0.35 17.93
C LEU A 151 4.30 0.02 16.72
N PHE A 152 4.93 1.20 16.75
CA PHE A 152 5.76 1.72 15.66
C PHE A 152 6.70 2.83 16.17
N PRO A 153 8.01 2.56 16.33
CA PRO A 153 8.93 3.50 16.99
C PRO A 153 9.48 4.61 16.08
N SER A 154 8.71 5.17 15.15
CA SER A 154 9.26 6.12 14.16
C SER A 154 9.53 7.50 14.77
N GLU A 155 10.74 8.03 14.55
CA GLU A 155 11.12 9.38 14.97
C GLU A 155 10.50 10.43 14.05
N GLY A 156 9.97 11.50 14.66
CA GLY A 156 9.42 12.65 13.93
C GLY A 156 8.06 12.44 13.28
N VAL A 157 7.44 11.27 13.45
CA VAL A 157 6.06 11.01 12.98
C VAL A 157 5.09 11.46 14.08
N GLU A 158 4.21 12.38 13.75
CA GLU A 158 3.12 12.81 14.62
C GLU A 158 2.10 11.68 14.76
N ARG A 159 1.64 11.44 15.98
CA ARG A 159 0.64 10.40 16.29
C ARG A 159 -0.70 11.07 16.55
N VAL A 160 -1.70 10.72 15.77
CA VAL A 160 -3.06 11.27 15.89
C VAL A 160 -3.98 10.20 16.49
N PRO A 161 -4.30 10.27 17.79
CA PRO A 161 -5.13 9.26 18.44
C PRO A 161 -6.60 9.40 18.03
N VAL A 162 -7.24 8.28 17.69
CA VAL A 162 -8.70 8.18 17.50
C VAL A 162 -9.35 7.46 18.66
N SER A 163 -10.39 8.06 19.23
CA SER A 163 -11.13 7.52 20.38
C SER A 163 -11.83 6.19 20.09
N GLU A 164 -12.21 5.96 18.84
CA GLU A 164 -12.88 4.76 18.37
C GLU A 164 -12.33 4.37 16.99
N TRP A 165 -12.17 3.07 16.77
CA TRP A 165 -11.73 2.53 15.50
C TRP A 165 -12.88 2.40 14.49
N SER A 166 -13.54 3.53 14.23
CA SER A 166 -14.62 3.63 13.24
C SER A 166 -14.16 4.46 12.05
N MET A 167 -14.75 4.18 10.89
CA MET A 167 -14.48 4.91 9.64
C MET A 167 -14.61 6.42 9.82
N ARG A 168 -15.69 6.86 10.48
CA ARG A 168 -15.97 8.27 10.76
C ARG A 168 -14.84 8.90 11.56
N CYS A 169 -14.40 8.24 12.63
CA CYS A 169 -13.34 8.76 13.49
C CYS A 169 -11.99 8.82 12.76
N ILE A 170 -11.67 7.85 11.90
CA ILE A 170 -10.44 7.83 11.10
C ILE A 170 -10.43 9.00 10.09
N LEU A 171 -11.53 9.22 9.36
CA LEU A 171 -11.62 10.31 8.39
C LEU A 171 -11.61 11.69 9.07
N GLN A 172 -12.23 11.83 10.25
CA GLN A 172 -12.22 13.08 11.03
C GLN A 172 -10.86 13.39 11.66
N ALA A 173 -9.99 12.39 11.82
CA ALA A 173 -8.65 12.55 12.36
C ALA A 173 -7.61 12.96 11.32
N VAL A 174 -7.99 13.05 10.04
CA VAL A 174 -7.11 13.57 8.99
C VAL A 174 -6.84 15.05 9.28
N PRO A 175 -5.57 15.48 9.39
CA PRO A 175 -5.23 16.88 9.59
C PRO A 175 -5.81 17.76 8.48
N SER A 176 -6.31 18.95 8.83
CA SER A 176 -6.96 19.86 7.87
C SER A 176 -6.03 20.40 6.79
N ASP A 177 -4.73 20.42 7.08
CA ASP A 177 -3.64 20.83 6.20
C ASP A 177 -2.97 19.64 5.50
N CYS A 178 -3.56 18.44 5.58
CA CYS A 178 -3.04 17.26 4.92
C CYS A 178 -3.09 17.39 3.40
N ASP A 179 -1.97 17.10 2.76
CA ASP A 179 -1.78 17.16 1.32
C ASP A 179 -2.02 15.78 0.68
N GLY A 180 -1.72 14.67 1.35
CA GLY A 180 -1.85 13.35 0.74
C GLY A 180 -1.93 12.21 1.74
N VAL A 181 -2.45 11.06 1.27
CA VAL A 181 -2.58 9.84 2.06
C VAL A 181 -1.62 8.77 1.54
N LEU A 182 -0.78 8.21 2.42
CA LEU A 182 0.13 7.11 2.13
C LEU A 182 -0.46 5.78 2.65
N LEU A 183 -0.59 4.80 1.75
CA LEU A 183 -1.00 3.44 2.11
C LEU A 183 0.20 2.50 2.11
N LEU A 184 0.35 1.75 3.21
CA LEU A 184 1.44 0.80 3.46
C LEU A 184 0.94 -0.66 3.59
N SER A 185 -0.37 -0.87 3.45
CA SER A 185 -1.03 -2.15 3.71
C SER A 185 -1.65 -2.75 2.45
N PRO A 186 -1.90 -4.07 2.45
CA PRO A 186 -2.90 -4.68 1.59
C PRO A 186 -4.22 -3.89 1.64
N LEU A 187 -4.89 -3.76 0.48
CA LEU A 187 -6.15 -3.05 0.38
C LEU A 187 -7.20 -3.65 1.32
N SER A 188 -7.55 -2.89 2.36
CA SER A 188 -8.71 -3.18 3.20
C SER A 188 -9.88 -2.28 2.85
N THR A 189 -11.01 -2.51 3.51
CA THR A 189 -12.16 -1.63 3.43
C THR A 189 -11.88 -0.24 3.96
N ILE A 190 -11.06 -0.11 5.01
CA ILE A 190 -10.66 1.20 5.51
C ILE A 190 -9.89 1.95 4.41
N ASP A 191 -9.03 1.23 3.68
CA ASP A 191 -8.25 1.84 2.61
C ASP A 191 -9.10 2.26 1.40
N LEU A 192 -10.15 1.50 1.06
CA LEU A 192 -11.13 1.88 0.03
C LEU A 192 -11.77 3.25 0.29
N MET A 193 -11.87 3.67 1.55
CA MET A 193 -12.48 4.94 1.93
C MET A 193 -11.59 6.12 1.55
N TRP A 194 -10.26 5.97 1.59
CA TRP A 194 -9.33 7.02 1.17
C TRP A 194 -9.54 7.39 -0.30
N TYR A 195 -9.73 6.39 -1.16
CA TYR A 195 -10.01 6.60 -2.58
C TYR A 195 -11.36 7.26 -2.85
N ARG A 196 -12.33 7.12 -1.93
CA ARG A 196 -13.71 7.56 -2.19
C ARG A 196 -14.10 8.85 -1.49
N HIS A 197 -13.61 9.03 -0.28
CA HIS A 197 -14.13 10.04 0.64
C HIS A 197 -13.14 11.14 0.99
N VAL A 198 -11.94 11.08 0.45
CA VAL A 198 -10.92 12.10 0.71
C VAL A 198 -10.48 12.67 -0.62
N ASP A 199 -10.64 13.98 -0.81
CA ASP A 199 -10.18 14.71 -1.99
C ASP A 199 -8.68 15.05 -1.88
N LEU A 200 -7.88 14.04 -1.54
CA LEU A 200 -6.43 14.09 -1.47
C LEU A 200 -5.86 12.94 -2.29
N PRO A 201 -4.70 13.12 -2.96
CA PRO A 201 -3.95 12.04 -3.54
C PRO A 201 -3.72 10.88 -2.59
N VAL A 202 -4.02 9.66 -3.05
CA VAL A 202 -3.69 8.42 -2.36
C VAL A 202 -2.53 7.77 -3.09
N VAL A 203 -1.42 7.60 -2.39
CA VAL A 203 -0.24 6.88 -2.91
C VAL A 203 -0.12 5.55 -2.18
N SER A 204 -0.19 4.46 -2.94
CA SER A 204 0.02 3.11 -2.40
C SER A 204 1.45 2.69 -2.56
N TYR A 205 2.11 2.30 -1.46
CA TYR A 205 3.44 1.70 -1.49
C TYR A 205 3.32 0.19 -1.32
N ILE A 206 3.39 -0.51 -2.46
CA ILE A 206 3.25 -1.96 -2.54
C ILE A 206 4.62 -2.61 -2.34
N GLN A 207 4.80 -3.25 -1.19
CA GLN A 207 6.02 -4.01 -0.90
C GLN A 207 5.91 -5.44 -1.39
N ASN A 208 7.01 -5.93 -1.95
CA ASN A 208 7.17 -7.33 -2.29
C ASN A 208 7.50 -8.16 -1.04
N GLU A 209 6.49 -8.43 -0.24
CA GLU A 209 6.63 -9.21 0.99
C GLU A 209 6.75 -10.72 0.71
N THR A 210 7.37 -11.47 1.63
CA THR A 210 7.35 -12.94 1.72
C THR A 210 5.97 -13.55 1.98
N LEU A 211 5.04 -13.30 1.07
CA LEU A 211 3.72 -13.90 1.01
C LEU A 211 3.62 -14.83 -0.21
N SER A 212 2.57 -15.65 -0.26
CA SER A 212 2.31 -16.44 -1.46
C SER A 212 2.16 -15.51 -2.68
N TRP A 213 2.65 -15.94 -3.85
CA TRP A 213 2.46 -15.26 -5.14
C TRP A 213 1.04 -14.69 -5.29
N ARG A 214 0.02 -15.50 -4.95
CA ARG A 214 -1.39 -15.14 -5.07
C ARG A 214 -1.73 -13.90 -4.25
N THR A 215 -1.18 -13.79 -3.04
CA THR A 215 -1.45 -12.67 -2.15
C THR A 215 -0.86 -11.39 -2.72
N SER A 216 0.42 -11.41 -3.11
CA SER A 216 1.13 -10.24 -3.64
C SER A 216 0.48 -9.70 -4.92
N VAL A 217 0.13 -10.60 -5.85
CA VAL A 217 -0.59 -10.24 -7.08
C VAL A 217 -1.99 -9.68 -6.77
N ASN A 218 -2.73 -10.30 -5.85
CA ASN A 218 -4.06 -9.82 -5.49
C ASN A 218 -4.03 -8.45 -4.85
N VAL A 219 -3.05 -8.15 -4.00
CA VAL A 219 -2.88 -6.81 -3.43
C VAL A 219 -2.71 -5.79 -4.55
N LEU A 220 -1.81 -6.05 -5.49
CA LEU A 220 -1.54 -5.16 -6.61
C LEU A 220 -2.79 -4.88 -7.47
N ILE A 221 -3.49 -5.95 -7.89
CA ILE A 221 -4.72 -5.85 -8.69
C ILE A 221 -5.79 -5.04 -7.93
N GLN A 222 -5.93 -5.28 -6.64
CA GLN A 222 -6.93 -4.60 -5.81
C GLN A 222 -6.68 -3.10 -5.75
N HIS A 223 -5.45 -2.67 -5.48
CA HIS A 223 -5.09 -1.25 -5.48
C HIS A 223 -5.30 -0.63 -6.86
N ALA A 224 -4.79 -1.25 -7.93
CA ALA A 224 -4.92 -0.73 -9.29
C ALA A 224 -6.39 -0.53 -9.71
N SER A 225 -7.30 -1.38 -9.23
CA SER A 225 -8.72 -1.32 -9.60
C SER A 225 -9.54 -0.21 -8.95
N VAL A 226 -9.01 0.47 -7.92
CA VAL A 226 -9.76 1.46 -7.13
C VAL A 226 -9.15 2.87 -7.17
N MET A 227 -8.01 3.02 -7.83
CA MET A 227 -7.35 4.31 -7.99
C MET A 227 -8.14 5.29 -8.84
N ARG A 228 -8.00 6.56 -8.51
CA ARG A 228 -8.45 7.68 -9.34
C ARG A 228 -7.30 8.17 -10.22
N GLU A 229 -7.64 9.02 -11.17
CA GLU A 229 -6.71 9.61 -12.15
C GLU A 229 -5.52 10.36 -11.52
N PHE A 230 -5.69 10.87 -10.29
CA PHE A 230 -4.67 11.62 -9.55
C PHE A 230 -4.00 10.81 -8.42
N ASP A 231 -4.29 9.51 -8.31
CA ASP A 231 -3.62 8.61 -7.37
C ASP A 231 -2.38 7.94 -8.00
N ALA A 232 -1.52 7.33 -7.20
CA ALA A 232 -0.36 6.60 -7.72
C ALA A 232 -0.10 5.25 -7.01
N ILE A 233 0.46 4.30 -7.76
CA ILE A 233 1.07 3.09 -7.19
C ILE A 233 2.57 3.26 -7.22
N THR A 234 3.18 2.88 -6.11
CA THR A 234 4.62 2.76 -5.96
C THR A 234 4.92 1.36 -5.46
N GLY A 235 6.14 0.88 -5.67
CA GLY A 235 6.54 -0.42 -5.15
C GLY A 235 8.03 -0.63 -5.20
N ASP A 236 8.50 -1.69 -4.57
CA ASP A 236 9.93 -1.98 -4.40
C ASP A 236 10.47 -3.05 -5.37
N ALA A 237 9.62 -3.63 -6.21
CA ALA A 237 10.01 -4.70 -7.12
C ALA A 237 9.64 -4.42 -8.59
N PRO A 238 10.57 -4.62 -9.54
CA PRO A 238 10.32 -4.35 -10.96
C PRO A 238 9.21 -5.21 -11.58
N TRP A 239 8.97 -6.42 -11.08
CA TRP A 239 7.92 -7.30 -11.63
C TRP A 239 6.52 -6.66 -11.53
N ILE A 240 6.33 -5.73 -10.60
CA ILE A 240 5.03 -5.06 -10.39
C ILE A 240 4.59 -4.35 -11.67
N LEU A 241 5.51 -3.65 -12.34
CA LEU A 241 5.18 -2.90 -13.56
C LEU A 241 4.89 -3.82 -14.75
N SER A 242 5.70 -4.87 -14.94
CA SER A 242 5.44 -5.85 -16.01
C SER A 242 4.11 -6.55 -15.79
N PHE A 243 3.85 -6.97 -14.55
CA PHE A 243 2.57 -7.57 -14.20
C PHE A 243 1.38 -6.64 -14.45
N LEU A 244 1.46 -5.35 -14.07
CA LEU A 244 0.39 -4.39 -14.34
C LEU A 244 0.14 -4.27 -15.85
N ARG A 245 1.18 -4.18 -16.68
CA ARG A 245 1.04 -4.09 -18.15
C ARG A 245 0.31 -5.28 -18.76
N ASP A 246 0.46 -6.47 -18.17
CA ASP A 246 -0.18 -7.69 -18.66
C ASP A 246 -1.65 -7.81 -18.24
N VAL A 247 -2.07 -7.06 -17.22
CA VAL A 247 -3.31 -7.33 -16.47
C VAL A 247 -4.30 -6.17 -16.48
N VAL A 248 -3.83 -4.93 -16.54
CA VAL A 248 -4.70 -3.75 -16.62
C VAL A 248 -4.60 -3.09 -17.99
N GLU A 249 -5.73 -2.68 -18.54
CA GLU A 249 -5.82 -2.05 -19.86
C GLU A 249 -5.06 -0.72 -19.90
N GLU A 250 -5.19 0.07 -18.84
CA GLU A 250 -4.41 1.30 -18.61
C GLU A 250 -3.59 1.13 -17.33
N VAL A 251 -2.26 1.18 -17.47
CA VAL A 251 -1.35 1.04 -16.33
C VAL A 251 -1.34 2.33 -15.53
N PRO A 252 -1.71 2.30 -14.22
CA PRO A 252 -1.64 3.47 -13.38
C PRO A 252 -0.21 4.04 -13.31
N PRO A 253 -0.05 5.34 -12.99
CA PRO A 253 1.27 5.90 -12.74
C PRO A 253 2.04 5.05 -11.71
N PHE A 254 3.12 4.41 -12.18
CA PHE A 254 3.96 3.56 -11.37
C PHE A 254 5.32 4.21 -11.11
N THR A 255 5.82 4.11 -9.88
CA THR A 255 7.21 4.50 -9.57
C THR A 255 7.85 3.44 -8.68
N LEU A 256 8.99 2.93 -9.15
CA LEU A 256 9.83 2.03 -8.38
C LEU A 256 10.54 2.83 -7.28
N ILE A 257 10.34 2.44 -6.03
CA ILE A 257 10.97 3.03 -4.85
C ILE A 257 11.65 1.90 -4.08
N LEU A 258 12.97 1.83 -4.19
CA LEU A 258 13.76 0.81 -3.51
C LEU A 258 13.99 1.17 -2.04
N PRO A 259 14.05 0.20 -1.12
CA PRO A 259 14.45 0.45 0.26
C PRO A 259 15.93 0.85 0.35
N GLY A 260 16.24 1.69 1.34
CA GLY A 260 17.62 2.07 1.66
C GLY A 260 18.40 0.97 2.38
N THR A 261 19.73 1.05 2.31
CA THR A 261 20.68 0.15 2.98
C THR A 261 21.73 0.91 3.81
N ASP A 262 21.69 2.23 3.82
CA ASP A 262 22.66 3.13 4.47
C ASP A 262 22.61 3.12 6.01
N ASN A 263 21.48 2.73 6.61
CA ASN A 263 21.36 2.55 8.07
C ASN A 263 21.91 1.21 8.58
N LEU A 264 22.41 0.34 7.70
CA LEU A 264 22.98 -0.93 8.12
C LEU A 264 24.40 -0.72 8.65
N PRO A 265 24.74 -1.28 9.83
CA PRO A 265 26.08 -1.17 10.38
C PRO A 265 27.09 -1.77 9.40
N ALA A 266 28.26 -1.14 9.29
CA ALA A 266 29.34 -1.66 8.46
C ALA A 266 29.61 -3.13 8.84
N PRO A 267 29.80 -4.02 7.85
CA PRO A 267 30.04 -5.43 8.14
C PRO A 267 31.28 -5.55 9.03
N PRO A 268 31.28 -6.49 10.01
CA PRO A 268 32.43 -6.70 10.87
C PRO A 268 33.67 -7.02 10.03
N LYS A 269 34.88 -6.70 10.51
CA LYS A 269 36.14 -6.98 9.80
C LYS A 269 36.71 -8.37 10.12
N LEU A 270 35.89 -9.43 10.17
CA LEU A 270 36.42 -10.80 10.12
C LEU A 270 36.84 -11.16 8.70
N ASP A 271 38.02 -11.77 8.55
CA ASP A 271 38.43 -12.40 7.30
C ASP A 271 37.51 -13.58 6.93
N LYS A 272 37.45 -13.93 5.64
CA LYS A 272 36.57 -14.99 5.12
C LYS A 272 36.87 -16.35 5.76
N ASP A 273 38.12 -16.64 6.12
CA ASP A 273 38.52 -17.94 6.65
C ASP A 273 38.07 -18.10 8.10
N SER A 274 38.26 -17.06 8.92
CA SER A 274 37.76 -17.02 10.29
C SER A 274 36.25 -17.14 10.34
N PHE A 275 35.53 -16.47 9.43
CA PHE A 275 34.08 -16.60 9.34
C PHE A 275 33.64 -18.03 8.97
N ARG A 276 34.30 -18.67 8.00
CA ARG A 276 34.02 -20.07 7.65
C ARG A 276 34.28 -21.02 8.81
N LYS A 277 35.36 -20.82 9.57
CA LYS A 277 35.66 -21.59 10.79
C LYS A 277 34.57 -21.41 11.85
N GLU A 278 34.09 -20.18 12.04
CA GLU A 278 33.00 -19.90 12.97
C GLU A 278 31.68 -20.56 12.51
N LEU A 279 31.34 -20.47 11.23
CA LEU A 279 30.20 -21.19 10.67
C LEU A 279 30.31 -22.70 10.88
N GLN A 280 31.48 -23.29 10.59
CA GLN A 280 31.70 -24.72 10.76
C GLN A 280 31.59 -25.14 12.23
N ALA A 281 32.06 -24.30 13.16
CA ALA A 281 31.92 -24.53 14.59
C ALA A 281 30.47 -24.44 15.08
N ARG A 282 29.67 -23.54 14.50
CA ARG A 282 28.25 -23.38 14.84
C ARG A 282 27.35 -24.47 14.21
N PHE A 283 27.68 -24.90 13.00
CA PHE A 283 26.91 -25.88 12.24
C PHE A 283 27.70 -27.20 12.09
N THR A 284 28.00 -27.86 13.21
CA THR A 284 28.81 -29.09 13.25
C THR A 284 28.20 -30.27 12.49
N TYR A 285 26.89 -30.23 12.23
CA TYR A 285 26.14 -31.24 11.48
C TYR A 285 26.02 -30.91 9.98
N LYS A 286 26.69 -29.86 9.51
CA LYS A 286 26.71 -29.42 8.10
C LYS A 286 28.15 -29.24 7.63
N THR A 287 28.33 -29.35 6.32
CA THR A 287 29.60 -29.08 5.65
C THR A 287 29.66 -27.62 5.25
N VAL A 288 30.64 -26.89 5.81
CA VAL A 288 30.98 -25.54 5.37
C VAL A 288 32.08 -25.62 4.32
N GLY A 289 31.72 -25.27 3.10
CA GLY A 289 32.55 -25.37 1.91
C GLY A 289 33.49 -24.19 1.69
N GLU A 290 34.19 -24.23 0.57
CA GLU A 290 35.15 -23.22 0.15
C GLU A 290 34.49 -21.92 -0.31
N LYS A 291 33.34 -22.05 -0.96
CA LYS A 291 32.54 -20.92 -1.46
C LYS A 291 31.22 -20.83 -0.70
N LEU A 292 30.76 -19.61 -0.45
CA LEU A 292 29.50 -19.30 0.22
C LEU A 292 28.53 -18.63 -0.77
N VAL A 293 27.37 -19.24 -0.99
CA VAL A 293 26.35 -18.77 -1.94
C VAL A 293 25.03 -18.53 -1.23
N GLY A 294 24.57 -17.28 -1.20
CA GLY A 294 23.25 -16.95 -0.64
C GLY A 294 22.12 -17.15 -1.65
N LEU A 295 20.93 -17.53 -1.17
CA LEU A 295 19.75 -17.80 -1.98
C LEU A 295 18.53 -17.06 -1.43
N SER A 296 17.87 -16.27 -2.28
CA SER A 296 16.55 -15.68 -2.03
C SER A 296 15.63 -16.00 -3.22
N LEU A 297 14.96 -17.15 -3.12
CA LEU A 297 14.17 -17.77 -4.19
C LEU A 297 12.80 -18.19 -3.65
N ASP A 298 11.80 -18.24 -4.53
CA ASP A 298 10.48 -18.80 -4.21
C ASP A 298 10.53 -20.33 -4.25
N LEU A 299 11.00 -20.93 -3.16
CA LEU A 299 11.03 -22.39 -3.01
C LEU A 299 9.61 -23.00 -2.88
N SER A 300 8.54 -22.21 -2.91
CA SER A 300 7.19 -22.72 -3.09
C SER A 300 6.96 -23.24 -4.52
N GLU A 301 7.70 -22.75 -5.51
CA GLU A 301 7.63 -23.29 -6.87
C GLU A 301 8.37 -24.63 -6.98
N VAL A 302 7.71 -25.61 -7.64
CA VAL A 302 8.24 -26.97 -7.81
C VAL A 302 9.63 -26.97 -8.46
N ARG A 303 9.88 -26.08 -9.41
CA ARG A 303 11.15 -25.99 -10.11
C ARG A 303 12.34 -25.76 -9.16
N TRP A 304 12.21 -24.85 -8.21
CA TRP A 304 13.32 -24.50 -7.33
C TRP A 304 13.56 -25.60 -6.29
N ARG A 305 12.49 -26.32 -5.91
CA ARG A 305 12.60 -27.52 -5.05
C ARG A 305 13.39 -28.64 -5.70
N LEU A 306 13.39 -28.74 -7.02
CA LEU A 306 14.18 -29.72 -7.78
C LEU A 306 15.59 -29.20 -8.06
N MET A 307 15.72 -27.93 -8.41
CA MET A 307 16.97 -27.35 -8.88
C MET A 307 17.98 -27.10 -7.75
N ILE A 308 17.54 -26.71 -6.55
CA ILE A 308 18.44 -26.48 -5.42
C ILE A 308 19.17 -27.76 -4.99
N PRO A 309 18.50 -28.91 -4.78
CA PRO A 309 19.20 -30.18 -4.55
C PRO A 309 20.23 -30.51 -5.63
N GLU A 310 19.89 -30.32 -6.91
CA GLU A 310 20.80 -30.57 -8.03
C GLU A 310 22.05 -29.69 -7.97
N LEU A 311 21.89 -28.40 -7.70
CA LEU A 311 23.01 -27.47 -7.49
C LEU A 311 23.86 -27.85 -6.29
N CYS A 312 23.24 -28.19 -5.15
CA CYS A 312 23.96 -28.60 -3.95
C CYS A 312 24.77 -29.90 -4.16
N LEU A 313 24.21 -30.86 -4.91
CA LEU A 313 24.86 -32.13 -5.23
C LEU A 313 26.00 -31.96 -6.24
N SER A 314 25.87 -31.00 -7.17
CA SER A 314 26.89 -30.67 -8.16
C SER A 314 28.07 -29.90 -7.55
N HIS A 315 27.84 -29.15 -6.46
CA HIS A 315 28.82 -28.30 -5.79
C HIS A 315 28.95 -28.66 -4.30
N GLN A 316 29.35 -29.90 -4.00
CA GLN A 316 29.44 -30.39 -2.60
C GLN A 316 30.49 -29.65 -1.76
N ASN A 317 31.47 -29.02 -2.40
CA ASN A 317 32.48 -28.18 -1.76
C ASN A 317 32.02 -26.73 -1.56
N TRP A 318 30.79 -26.36 -1.92
CA TRP A 318 30.22 -25.04 -1.68
C TRP A 318 29.12 -25.12 -0.62
N THR A 319 28.92 -24.05 0.14
CA THR A 319 27.79 -23.92 1.06
C THR A 319 26.76 -22.96 0.51
N PHE A 320 25.52 -23.44 0.45
CA PHE A 320 24.35 -22.67 0.07
C PHE A 320 23.62 -22.20 1.33
N ILE A 321 23.15 -20.95 1.33
CA ILE A 321 22.50 -20.34 2.48
C ILE A 321 21.18 -19.74 2.02
N SER A 322 20.07 -20.38 2.37
CA SER A 322 18.72 -19.94 1.99
C SER A 322 18.14 -19.00 3.04
N LEU A 323 17.61 -17.84 2.61
CA LEU A 323 17.06 -16.80 3.48
C LEU A 323 15.59 -17.01 3.88
N HIS A 324 14.99 -18.17 3.55
CA HIS A 324 13.55 -18.42 3.72
C HIS A 324 13.27 -19.81 4.33
N SER A 325 13.33 -19.99 5.66
CA SER A 325 13.06 -21.32 6.24
C SER A 325 11.59 -21.76 6.19
N LEU A 326 10.65 -20.85 5.87
CA LEU A 326 9.24 -21.20 5.64
C LEU A 326 9.08 -22.30 4.58
N THR A 327 10.10 -22.49 3.74
CA THR A 327 10.14 -23.48 2.68
C THR A 327 11.07 -24.67 2.98
N LYS A 328 11.76 -24.65 4.13
CA LYS A 328 12.54 -25.76 4.69
C LYS A 328 11.78 -27.10 4.68
N PRO A 329 10.47 -27.17 4.98
CA PRO A 329 9.73 -28.44 4.92
C PRO A 329 9.71 -29.11 3.55
N PHE A 330 9.88 -28.36 2.45
CA PHE A 330 9.79 -28.91 1.09
C PHE A 330 11.07 -29.60 0.61
N ILE A 331 12.23 -29.13 1.07
CA ILE A 331 13.56 -29.68 0.70
C ILE A 331 14.12 -30.54 1.84
N GLY A 332 13.78 -30.22 3.09
CA GLY A 332 14.27 -30.88 4.30
C GLY A 332 15.72 -30.57 4.63
N ASP A 333 16.24 -31.25 5.66
CA ASP A 333 17.60 -31.06 6.17
C ASP A 333 18.65 -32.01 5.57
N ARG A 334 18.27 -32.79 4.53
CA ARG A 334 19.09 -33.88 3.98
C ARG A 334 20.37 -33.42 3.30
N LEU A 335 20.40 -32.19 2.77
CA LEU A 335 21.55 -31.64 2.08
C LEU A 335 22.57 -31.11 3.09
N GLN A 336 23.77 -31.71 3.10
CA GLN A 336 24.83 -31.43 4.07
C GLN A 336 25.42 -30.02 3.93
N ASN A 337 25.34 -29.44 2.75
CA ASN A 337 25.91 -28.13 2.41
C ASN A 337 24.85 -27.04 2.20
N LEU A 338 23.61 -27.26 2.65
CA LEU A 338 22.55 -26.25 2.65
C LEU A 338 22.22 -25.82 4.08
N LEU A 339 22.34 -24.52 4.33
CA LEU A 339 21.98 -23.83 5.56
C LEU A 339 20.72 -23.00 5.35
N TRP A 340 19.95 -22.83 6.43
CA TRP A 340 18.75 -22.02 6.46
C TRP A 340 18.95 -20.88 7.44
N LEU A 341 18.64 -19.66 7.02
CA LEU A 341 18.66 -18.46 7.84
C LEU A 341 17.25 -17.85 7.85
N ASP A 342 16.72 -17.61 9.04
CA ASP A 342 15.46 -16.89 9.21
C ASP A 342 15.70 -15.46 9.64
N LEU A 343 14.95 -14.54 9.03
CA LEU A 343 15.04 -13.11 9.27
C LEU A 343 13.81 -12.68 10.06
N THR A 344 13.90 -12.77 11.39
CA THR A 344 12.78 -12.50 12.30
C THR A 344 13.00 -11.26 13.17
N SER A 345 14.24 -10.82 13.28
CA SER A 345 14.67 -9.75 14.18
C SER A 345 15.70 -8.81 13.55
N HIS A 346 15.93 -7.67 14.20
CA HIS A 346 16.98 -6.73 13.79
C HIS A 346 18.37 -7.35 13.87
N HIS A 347 18.61 -8.19 14.88
CA HIS A 347 19.85 -8.94 15.01
C HIS A 347 20.09 -9.84 13.78
N ASP A 348 19.05 -10.50 13.27
CA ASP A 348 19.16 -11.36 12.09
C ASP A 348 19.55 -10.56 10.82
N LEU A 349 19.10 -9.31 10.68
CA LEU A 349 19.55 -8.43 9.59
C LEU A 349 21.03 -8.04 9.74
N MET A 350 21.49 -7.77 10.96
CA MET A 350 22.92 -7.51 11.20
C MET A 350 23.76 -8.73 10.85
N VAL A 351 23.29 -9.91 11.24
CA VAL A 351 23.92 -11.19 10.89
C VAL A 351 23.91 -11.37 9.37
N LEU A 352 22.78 -11.16 8.70
CA LEU A 352 22.68 -11.24 7.24
C LEU A 352 23.70 -10.32 6.56
N ASN A 353 23.85 -9.07 7.00
CA ASN A 353 24.84 -8.16 6.44
C ASN A 353 26.28 -8.69 6.59
N ALA A 354 26.58 -9.31 7.74
CA ALA A 354 27.86 -9.98 7.96
C ALA A 354 28.05 -11.21 7.04
N PHE A 355 26.99 -11.96 6.75
CA PHE A 355 27.04 -13.07 5.80
C PHE A 355 27.27 -12.55 4.37
N LEU A 356 26.48 -11.58 3.91
CA LEU A 356 26.52 -11.04 2.55
C LEU A 356 27.89 -10.45 2.18
N SER A 357 28.53 -9.75 3.11
CA SER A 357 29.90 -9.21 2.93
C SER A 357 31.00 -10.27 2.76
N ARG A 358 30.66 -11.54 2.98
CA ARG A 358 31.60 -12.68 2.91
C ARG A 358 31.19 -13.73 1.90
N MET A 359 29.95 -13.66 1.43
CA MET A 359 29.48 -14.50 0.34
C MET A 359 30.27 -14.23 -0.93
N ASP A 360 30.47 -15.28 -1.70
CA ASP A 360 31.12 -15.20 -3.00
C ASP A 360 30.10 -14.86 -4.09
N ALA A 361 28.85 -15.30 -3.89
CA ALA A 361 27.71 -14.98 -4.74
C ALA A 361 26.39 -14.94 -3.96
N PHE A 362 25.40 -14.26 -4.51
CA PHE A 362 24.02 -14.18 -4.02
C PHE A 362 23.07 -14.39 -5.20
N ILE A 363 22.08 -15.26 -5.05
CA ILE A 363 21.09 -15.55 -6.10
C ILE A 363 19.74 -15.00 -5.65
N TYR A 364 19.17 -14.10 -6.45
CA TYR A 364 17.90 -13.46 -6.20
C TYR A 364 16.91 -13.75 -7.32
N GLN A 365 15.69 -14.14 -6.97
CA GLN A 365 14.59 -14.24 -7.92
C GLN A 365 13.74 -12.97 -7.87
N ASN A 366 13.61 -12.27 -9.01
CA ASN A 366 12.62 -11.21 -9.13
C ASN A 366 11.23 -11.82 -9.35
N ALA A 367 10.56 -12.14 -8.26
CA ALA A 367 9.21 -12.68 -8.27
C ALA A 367 8.37 -12.09 -7.12
N PRO A 368 7.04 -12.04 -7.27
CA PRO A 368 6.10 -11.84 -6.18
C PRO A 368 6.37 -12.77 -5.03
N GLY A 369 6.40 -12.24 -3.82
CA GLY A 369 6.73 -13.04 -2.64
C GLY A 369 8.19 -12.93 -2.21
N ILE A 370 9.07 -12.26 -2.96
CA ILE A 370 10.52 -12.29 -2.70
C ILE A 370 11.05 -10.88 -2.39
N PRO A 371 11.31 -10.54 -1.11
CA PRO A 371 11.70 -9.20 -0.71
C PRO A 371 13.00 -8.78 -1.37
N VAL A 372 13.03 -7.55 -1.90
CA VAL A 372 14.20 -7.00 -2.63
C VAL A 372 15.34 -6.60 -1.67
N LEU A 373 15.04 -6.32 -0.40
CA LEU A 373 16.02 -5.79 0.56
C LEU A 373 17.30 -6.67 0.67
N PRO A 374 17.24 -8.01 0.80
CA PRO A 374 18.44 -8.84 0.79
C PRO A 374 19.33 -8.69 -0.45
N LEU A 375 18.75 -8.49 -1.64
CA LEU A 375 19.52 -8.20 -2.85
C LEU A 375 20.25 -6.85 -2.73
N LEU A 376 19.56 -5.80 -2.29
CA LEU A 376 20.18 -4.48 -2.14
C LEU A 376 21.29 -4.51 -1.07
N MET A 377 21.09 -5.26 0.01
CA MET A 377 22.12 -5.50 1.02
C MET A 377 23.33 -6.23 0.43
N ALA A 378 23.11 -7.21 -0.46
CA ALA A 378 24.18 -7.95 -1.11
C ALA A 378 25.02 -7.02 -2.01
N LEU A 379 24.36 -6.16 -2.79
CA LEU A 379 25.02 -5.15 -3.62
C LEU A 379 25.78 -4.11 -2.79
N ASN A 380 25.20 -3.64 -1.68
CA ASN A 380 25.86 -2.74 -0.73
C ASN A 380 27.04 -3.40 -0.01
N ALA A 381 27.06 -4.73 0.08
CA ALA A 381 28.18 -5.49 0.61
C ALA A 381 29.25 -5.82 -0.44
N GLY A 382 29.06 -5.43 -1.71
CA GLY A 382 29.95 -5.76 -2.83
C GLY A 382 29.88 -7.23 -3.26
N CYS A 383 28.82 -7.95 -2.86
CA CYS A 383 28.60 -9.34 -3.23
C CYS A 383 28.17 -9.43 -4.71
N PHE A 384 28.66 -10.44 -5.42
CA PHE A 384 28.16 -10.72 -6.76
C PHE A 384 26.76 -11.29 -6.69
N CYS A 385 25.86 -10.78 -7.52
CA CYS A 385 24.46 -11.11 -7.53
C CYS A 385 24.07 -11.69 -8.89
N VAL A 386 23.45 -12.87 -8.88
CA VAL A 386 22.72 -13.42 -10.02
C VAL A 386 21.25 -13.12 -9.81
N VAL A 387 20.67 -12.31 -10.71
CA VAL A 387 19.25 -11.95 -10.68
C VAL A 387 18.51 -12.75 -11.74
N LEU A 388 17.44 -13.41 -11.31
CA LEU A 388 16.63 -14.28 -12.14
C LEU A 388 15.32 -13.58 -12.47
N GLY A 389 14.99 -13.53 -13.77
CA GLY A 389 13.80 -12.89 -14.29
C GLY A 389 14.01 -11.43 -14.72
N GLU A 390 12.97 -10.83 -15.30
CA GLU A 390 13.01 -9.48 -15.85
C GLU A 390 13.23 -8.46 -14.72
N PHE A 391 14.39 -7.82 -14.70
CA PHE A 391 14.74 -6.82 -13.67
C PHE A 391 15.19 -5.52 -14.34
N HIS A 392 14.36 -5.02 -15.25
CA HIS A 392 14.62 -3.79 -15.99
C HIS A 392 14.38 -2.56 -15.11
N GLY A 393 15.23 -1.54 -15.25
CA GLY A 393 14.98 -0.19 -14.73
C GLY A 393 15.43 0.10 -13.29
N LEU A 394 16.04 -0.85 -12.58
CA LEU A 394 16.46 -0.66 -11.19
C LEU A 394 17.75 0.18 -11.05
N ILE A 395 18.55 0.21 -12.13
CA ILE A 395 19.88 0.82 -12.18
C ILE A 395 19.95 1.50 -13.54
N GLY A 396 19.29 2.66 -13.65
CA GLY A 396 19.12 3.37 -14.92
C GLY A 396 20.42 3.43 -15.71
N GLU A 397 20.39 2.92 -16.95
CA GLU A 397 21.46 2.99 -17.98
C GLU A 397 22.91 2.97 -17.45
N ARG A 398 23.18 2.28 -16.33
CA ARG A 398 24.55 2.01 -15.90
C ARG A 398 24.95 0.75 -16.63
N ASP A 399 25.43 0.97 -17.85
CA ASP A 399 26.12 -0.02 -18.65
C ASP A 399 27.00 -0.90 -17.75
N ALA A 400 26.61 -2.17 -17.66
CA ALA A 400 27.32 -3.28 -17.02
C ALA A 400 27.85 -3.02 -15.61
N LEU A 401 26.99 -3.11 -14.58
CA LEU A 401 27.50 -3.33 -13.22
C LEU A 401 28.20 -4.71 -13.16
N PRO A 402 29.51 -4.77 -12.85
CA PRO A 402 30.26 -6.03 -12.81
C PRO A 402 29.85 -6.96 -11.65
N HIS A 403 28.85 -6.56 -10.86
CA HIS A 403 28.33 -7.30 -9.70
C HIS A 403 27.00 -7.96 -10.00
N LEU A 404 26.44 -7.78 -11.20
CA LEU A 404 25.12 -8.28 -11.55
C LEU A 404 25.16 -9.08 -12.83
N THR A 405 24.64 -10.31 -12.76
CA THR A 405 24.33 -11.11 -13.93
C THR A 405 22.83 -11.34 -13.96
N PHE A 406 22.20 -11.02 -15.09
CA PHE A 406 20.80 -11.31 -15.31
C PHE A 406 20.67 -12.62 -16.08
N LEU A 407 19.83 -13.52 -15.56
CA LEU A 407 19.43 -14.73 -16.27
C LEU A 407 17.92 -14.70 -16.45
N GLU A 408 17.47 -15.32 -17.55
CA GLU A 408 16.05 -15.47 -17.82
C GLU A 408 15.33 -16.22 -16.68
N SER A 409 14.03 -15.96 -16.57
CA SER A 409 13.17 -16.65 -15.60
C SER A 409 13.31 -18.17 -15.72
N TYR A 410 13.46 -18.73 -16.92
CA TYR A 410 13.52 -20.18 -17.18
C TYR A 410 14.97 -20.73 -17.24
N VAL A 411 15.74 -20.53 -16.16
CA VAL A 411 17.07 -21.12 -16.01
C VAL A 411 17.04 -22.58 -15.51
N THR A 412 17.98 -23.41 -16.00
CA THR A 412 18.28 -24.77 -15.50
C THR A 412 19.42 -24.76 -14.47
N ALA A 413 19.59 -25.84 -13.69
CA ALA A 413 20.71 -25.97 -12.75
C ALA A 413 22.08 -25.79 -13.43
N GLY A 414 22.26 -26.38 -14.62
CA GLY A 414 23.49 -26.26 -15.41
C GLY A 414 23.83 -24.82 -15.75
N ASN A 415 22.93 -24.11 -16.42
CA ASN A 415 23.12 -22.68 -16.75
C ASN A 415 23.44 -21.81 -15.53
N LEU A 416 22.76 -22.02 -14.40
CA LEU A 416 23.01 -21.28 -13.17
C LEU A 416 24.38 -21.63 -12.56
N SER A 417 24.73 -22.92 -12.57
CA SER A 417 26.05 -23.42 -12.17
C SER A 417 27.16 -22.79 -13.01
N ASP A 418 27.01 -22.76 -14.34
CA ASP A 418 28.01 -22.21 -15.25
C ASP A 418 28.21 -20.71 -15.03
N ALA A 419 27.12 -19.95 -14.84
CA ALA A 419 27.18 -18.53 -14.50
C ALA A 419 27.95 -18.28 -13.18
N LEU A 420 27.67 -19.07 -12.14
CA LEU A 420 28.37 -18.98 -10.86
C LEU A 420 29.86 -19.35 -11.02
N VAL A 421 30.17 -20.48 -11.65
CA VAL A 421 31.55 -20.96 -11.83
C VAL A 421 32.38 -19.98 -12.66
N SER A 422 31.83 -19.44 -13.75
CA SER A 422 32.50 -18.46 -14.59
C SER A 422 32.93 -17.25 -13.76
N HIS A 423 32.00 -16.68 -12.99
CA HIS A 423 32.27 -15.46 -12.22
C HIS A 423 33.16 -15.69 -11.01
N LEU A 424 33.04 -16.86 -10.37
CA LEU A 424 33.85 -17.21 -9.21
C LEU A 424 35.31 -17.53 -9.57
N LYS A 425 35.62 -17.82 -10.84
CA LYS A 425 37.00 -17.95 -11.35
C LYS A 425 37.67 -16.60 -11.62
N GLU A 426 36.90 -15.56 -11.89
CA GLU A 426 37.39 -14.21 -12.21
C GLU A 426 37.73 -13.39 -10.94
N GLU A 427 38.46 -13.96 -9.96
CA GLU A 427 38.74 -13.43 -8.61
C GLU A 427 39.41 -12.02 -8.54
N ARG A 428 39.54 -11.28 -9.64
CA ARG A 428 40.39 -10.08 -9.77
C ARG A 428 39.67 -8.74 -9.85
N VAL A 429 38.35 -8.68 -9.99
CA VAL A 429 37.65 -7.38 -10.05
C VAL A 429 37.30 -6.95 -8.64
N LYS A 430 38.01 -5.93 -8.10
CA LYS A 430 37.58 -5.23 -6.89
C LYS A 430 36.14 -4.76 -7.11
N ARG A 431 35.24 -5.22 -6.24
CA ARG A 431 33.82 -4.92 -6.34
C ARG A 431 33.48 -3.73 -5.47
N GLU A 432 33.05 -2.64 -6.09
CA GLU A 432 32.69 -1.44 -5.35
C GLU A 432 31.26 -1.60 -4.80
N PRO A 433 31.07 -1.41 -3.48
CA PRO A 433 29.75 -1.38 -2.86
C PRO A 433 28.79 -0.42 -3.58
N ILE A 434 27.54 -0.86 -3.76
CA ILE A 434 26.46 -0.02 -4.28
C ILE A 434 25.51 0.30 -3.13
N SER A 435 25.52 1.55 -2.67
CA SER A 435 24.64 2.00 -1.60
C SER A 435 23.30 2.49 -2.12
N PHE A 436 22.24 2.18 -1.38
CA PHE A 436 20.89 2.70 -1.57
C PHE A 436 20.53 3.53 -0.35
N SER A 437 19.97 4.73 -0.53
CA SER A 437 19.68 5.63 0.59
C SER A 437 18.20 5.72 0.92
N TRP A 438 17.85 5.60 2.19
CA TRP A 438 16.49 5.86 2.67
C TRP A 438 16.00 7.28 2.34
N MET A 439 16.93 8.25 2.33
CA MET A 439 16.63 9.63 1.99
C MET A 439 16.24 9.80 0.52
N GLU A 440 16.84 9.02 -0.38
CA GLU A 440 16.47 9.02 -1.80
C GLU A 440 15.10 8.39 -2.02
N SER A 441 14.81 7.28 -1.33
CA SER A 441 13.50 6.62 -1.35
C SER A 441 12.40 7.58 -0.88
N ALA A 442 12.63 8.27 0.24
CA ALA A 442 11.70 9.25 0.79
C ALA A 442 11.50 10.46 -0.15
N ARG A 443 12.58 10.99 -0.74
CA ARG A 443 12.49 12.09 -1.71
C ARG A 443 11.70 11.69 -2.95
N THR A 444 11.92 10.49 -3.46
CA THR A 444 11.20 9.95 -4.61
C THR A 444 9.70 9.83 -4.29
N LEU A 445 9.36 9.35 -3.10
CA LEU A 445 7.97 9.28 -2.64
C LEU A 445 7.31 10.67 -2.57
N VAL A 446 8.02 11.66 -2.03
CA VAL A 446 7.57 13.07 -2.01
C VAL A 446 7.33 13.62 -3.41
N GLN A 447 8.22 13.31 -4.36
CA GLN A 447 8.03 13.69 -5.77
C GLN A 447 6.79 13.04 -6.40
N VAL A 448 6.45 11.80 -6.00
CA VAL A 448 5.20 11.15 -6.43
C VAL A 448 4.00 11.96 -5.96
N PHE A 449 3.95 12.35 -4.68
CA PHE A 449 2.86 13.18 -4.17
C PHE A 449 2.76 14.53 -4.90
N HIS A 450 3.87 15.21 -5.15
CA HIS A 450 3.85 16.45 -5.93
C HIS A 450 3.28 16.28 -7.34
N ARG A 451 3.61 15.18 -8.04
CA ARG A 451 3.03 14.88 -9.35
C ARG A 451 1.53 14.61 -9.27
N CYS A 452 1.09 13.84 -8.28
CA CYS A 452 -0.32 13.59 -8.03
C CYS A 452 -1.11 14.88 -7.76
N HIS A 453 -0.55 15.79 -6.96
CA HIS A 453 -1.14 17.12 -6.74
C HIS A 453 -1.28 17.94 -8.02
N GLY A 454 -0.25 17.95 -8.87
CA GLY A 454 -0.29 18.66 -10.15
C GLY A 454 -1.37 18.14 -11.10
N ASN A 455 -1.76 16.87 -10.95
CA ASN A 455 -2.79 16.21 -11.76
C ASN A 455 -4.19 16.26 -11.12
N ARG A 456 -4.36 16.88 -9.95
CA ARG A 456 -5.66 17.06 -9.33
C ARG A 456 -6.47 18.08 -10.12
N PHE A 457 -7.32 17.60 -11.02
CA PHE A 457 -8.33 18.43 -11.68
C PHE A 457 -9.41 18.84 -10.67
N ASP A 458 -10.05 19.99 -10.90
CA ASP A 458 -11.18 20.58 -10.15
C ASP A 458 -12.49 19.73 -10.21
N ARG A 459 -12.38 18.41 -10.41
CA ARG A 459 -13.52 17.48 -10.41
C ARG A 459 -13.84 17.11 -8.96
N LYS A 460 -14.76 17.85 -8.35
CA LYS A 460 -15.38 17.48 -7.06
C LYS A 460 -15.91 16.05 -7.13
N LEU A 461 -15.45 15.20 -6.22
CA LEU A 461 -15.94 13.82 -6.04
C LEU A 461 -17.45 13.84 -5.77
N ARG A 462 -18.26 13.16 -6.60
CA ARG A 462 -19.70 12.98 -6.34
C ARG A 462 -19.90 11.86 -5.34
N TYR A 463 -20.34 12.20 -4.13
CA TYR A 463 -20.66 11.24 -3.07
C TYR A 463 -22.06 10.66 -3.29
N VAL A 464 -22.17 9.33 -3.38
CA VAL A 464 -23.47 8.62 -3.44
C VAL A 464 -23.53 7.59 -2.33
N ASN A 465 -24.65 7.56 -1.60
CA ASN A 465 -24.84 6.86 -0.31
C ASN A 465 -24.71 5.33 -0.36
N VAL A 466 -24.74 4.69 -1.53
CA VAL A 466 -24.54 3.24 -1.69
C VAL A 466 -23.79 3.03 -2.99
N ASN A 467 -22.46 2.94 -2.90
CA ASN A 467 -21.62 2.78 -4.08
C ASN A 467 -21.08 1.35 -4.16
N PRO A 468 -21.41 0.60 -5.22
CA PRO A 468 -20.77 -0.67 -5.49
C PRO A 468 -19.26 -0.51 -5.62
N VAL A 469 -18.49 -1.41 -5.01
CA VAL A 469 -17.04 -1.54 -5.18
C VAL A 469 -16.80 -2.85 -5.92
N PHE A 470 -16.03 -2.78 -7.01
CA PHE A 470 -15.55 -3.96 -7.70
C PHE A 470 -14.15 -4.29 -7.20
N LYS A 471 -14.01 -5.47 -6.59
CA LYS A 471 -12.75 -6.00 -6.11
C LYS A 471 -12.31 -7.11 -7.05
N TYR A 472 -11.21 -6.87 -7.74
CA TYR A 472 -10.62 -7.85 -8.65
C TYR A 472 -9.68 -8.77 -7.87
N HIS A 473 -9.63 -10.04 -8.25
CA HIS A 473 -8.71 -11.00 -7.68
C HIS A 473 -8.34 -12.10 -8.68
N TYR A 474 -7.10 -12.56 -8.61
CA TYR A 474 -6.57 -13.63 -9.44
C TYR A 474 -6.89 -15.01 -8.86
N VAL A 475 -7.42 -15.89 -9.71
CA VAL A 475 -7.77 -17.29 -9.42
C VAL A 475 -6.81 -18.23 -10.16
N LYS A 476 -5.77 -18.68 -9.44
CA LYS A 476 -4.68 -19.52 -10.01
C LYS A 476 -5.18 -20.80 -10.67
N SER A 477 -6.19 -21.47 -10.13
CA SER A 477 -6.72 -22.71 -10.70
C SER A 477 -7.32 -22.53 -12.10
N ARG A 478 -7.76 -21.30 -12.42
CA ARG A 478 -8.36 -20.93 -13.70
C ARG A 478 -7.42 -20.07 -14.56
N GLY A 479 -6.31 -19.58 -14.00
CA GLY A 479 -5.42 -18.64 -14.67
C GLY A 479 -6.12 -17.33 -15.05
N ALA A 480 -7.15 -16.92 -14.31
CA ALA A 480 -8.03 -15.82 -14.69
C ALA A 480 -8.23 -14.83 -13.53
N ILE A 481 -8.59 -13.59 -13.88
CA ILE A 481 -8.99 -12.55 -12.93
C ILE A 481 -10.51 -12.58 -12.83
N GLU A 482 -11.00 -12.69 -11.60
CA GLU A 482 -12.42 -12.67 -11.28
C GLU A 482 -12.77 -11.38 -10.52
N VAL A 483 -14.01 -10.93 -10.69
CA VAL A 483 -14.53 -9.71 -10.08
C VAL A 483 -15.57 -10.07 -9.03
N ALA A 484 -15.41 -9.53 -7.83
CA ALA A 484 -16.43 -9.56 -6.79
C ALA A 484 -16.97 -8.15 -6.56
N ALA A 485 -18.24 -8.02 -6.20
CA ALA A 485 -18.88 -6.74 -5.96
C ALA A 485 -19.38 -6.62 -4.51
N PHE A 486 -19.16 -5.45 -3.91
CA PHE A 486 -19.52 -5.15 -2.52
C PHE A 486 -20.25 -3.82 -2.44
N LEU A 487 -21.23 -3.70 -1.55
CA LEU A 487 -21.85 -2.41 -1.23
C LEU A 487 -21.18 -1.81 0.01
N LEU A 488 -20.76 -0.55 -0.10
CA LEU A 488 -20.34 0.25 1.06
C LEU A 488 -21.56 0.84 1.78
N PRO A 489 -21.46 1.11 3.10
CA PRO A 489 -20.27 0.95 3.95
C PRO A 489 -20.10 -0.47 4.54
N ASP A 490 -21.15 -1.29 4.54
CA ASP A 490 -21.22 -2.53 5.31
C ASP A 490 -20.52 -3.74 4.67
N LEU A 491 -19.94 -3.56 3.47
CA LEU A 491 -19.28 -4.62 2.69
C LEU A 491 -20.18 -5.83 2.42
N SER A 492 -21.48 -5.59 2.28
CA SER A 492 -22.39 -6.65 1.92
C SER A 492 -22.07 -7.11 0.49
N ASN A 493 -21.84 -8.42 0.34
CA ASN A 493 -21.70 -9.03 -0.97
C ASN A 493 -22.98 -8.74 -1.78
N VAL A 494 -22.78 -8.29 -3.00
CA VAL A 494 -23.87 -8.04 -3.96
C VAL A 494 -23.53 -8.74 -5.26
N SER A 495 -24.56 -9.15 -6.02
CA SER A 495 -24.30 -9.74 -7.33
C SER A 495 -23.64 -8.71 -8.24
N PHE A 496 -22.75 -9.18 -9.12
CA PHE A 496 -22.06 -8.32 -10.07
C PHE A 496 -23.05 -7.54 -10.94
N GLU A 497 -24.15 -8.17 -11.34
CA GLU A 497 -25.22 -7.55 -12.13
C GLU A 497 -25.92 -6.42 -11.38
N SER A 498 -26.17 -6.59 -10.09
CA SER A 498 -26.83 -5.58 -9.27
C SER A 498 -25.89 -4.40 -9.01
N ALA A 499 -24.61 -4.67 -8.76
CA ALA A 499 -23.58 -3.65 -8.66
C ALA A 499 -23.39 -2.88 -9.96
N LEU A 500 -23.29 -3.58 -11.09
CA LEU A 500 -23.15 -2.97 -12.40
C LEU A 500 -24.35 -2.07 -12.72
N LYS A 501 -25.56 -2.55 -12.45
CA LYS A 501 -26.79 -1.76 -12.61
C LYS A 501 -26.72 -0.46 -11.80
N LEU A 502 -26.39 -0.54 -10.51
CA LEU A 502 -26.27 0.63 -9.63
C LEU A 502 -25.20 1.61 -10.12
N THR A 503 -24.07 1.11 -10.62
CA THR A 503 -23.01 1.95 -11.21
C THR A 503 -23.48 2.63 -12.49
N MET A 504 -24.17 1.91 -13.38
CA MET A 504 -24.70 2.47 -14.61
C MET A 504 -25.78 3.52 -14.36
N GLU A 505 -26.73 3.25 -13.46
CA GLU A 505 -27.80 4.18 -13.07
C GLU A 505 -27.28 5.48 -12.42
N ARG A 506 -26.02 5.47 -11.96
CA ARG A 506 -25.35 6.65 -11.41
C ARG A 506 -24.78 7.57 -12.48
N GLU A 507 -24.24 7.00 -13.56
CA GLU A 507 -23.49 7.75 -14.56
C GLU A 507 -24.31 8.04 -15.82
N PHE A 508 -25.37 7.27 -16.04
CA PHE A 508 -26.17 7.30 -17.25
C PHE A 508 -27.66 7.34 -16.91
N SER A 509 -28.44 8.02 -17.74
CA SER A 509 -29.90 7.97 -17.70
C SER A 509 -30.42 6.58 -18.05
N SER A 510 -31.62 6.23 -17.57
CA SER A 510 -32.25 4.93 -17.88
C SER A 510 -32.38 4.67 -19.38
N ASN A 511 -32.50 5.72 -20.20
CA ASN A 511 -32.55 5.62 -21.67
C ASN A 511 -31.19 5.28 -22.28
N GLU A 512 -30.10 5.88 -21.79
CA GLU A 512 -28.74 5.56 -22.24
C GLU A 512 -28.37 4.12 -21.89
N ILE A 513 -28.69 3.69 -20.66
CA ILE A 513 -28.47 2.31 -20.20
C ILE A 513 -29.25 1.32 -21.08
N GLN A 514 -30.54 1.56 -21.32
CA GLN A 514 -31.35 0.70 -22.19
C GLN A 514 -30.80 0.65 -23.62
N THR A 515 -30.28 1.76 -24.14
CA THR A 515 -29.73 1.84 -25.49
C THR A 515 -28.45 1.01 -25.61
N VAL A 516 -27.54 1.13 -24.65
CA VAL A 516 -26.30 0.33 -24.59
C VAL A 516 -26.61 -1.16 -24.41
N LEU A 517 -27.53 -1.52 -23.50
CA LEU A 517 -27.91 -2.92 -23.28
C LEU A 517 -28.60 -3.52 -24.51
N LYS A 518 -29.49 -2.78 -25.19
CA LYS A 518 -30.10 -3.22 -26.46
C LYS A 518 -29.03 -3.45 -27.53
N TYR A 519 -28.07 -2.55 -27.67
CA TYR A 519 -26.98 -2.68 -28.63
C TYR A 519 -26.09 -3.91 -28.33
N MET A 520 -25.75 -4.14 -27.06
CA MET A 520 -25.00 -5.33 -26.63
C MET A 520 -25.75 -6.64 -26.86
N CYS A 521 -27.07 -6.67 -26.61
CA CYS A 521 -27.92 -7.84 -26.84
C CYS A 521 -28.10 -8.12 -28.33
N LEU A 522 -28.23 -7.09 -29.17
CA LEU A 522 -28.31 -7.23 -30.63
C LEU A 522 -27.02 -7.81 -31.22
N ASN A 523 -25.86 -7.35 -30.75
CA ASN A 523 -24.55 -7.85 -31.21
C ASN A 523 -24.16 -9.23 -30.64
N ARG A 524 -24.91 -9.79 -29.69
CA ARG A 524 -24.77 -11.19 -29.24
C ARG A 524 -25.69 -12.16 -29.98
N GLY A 525 -26.58 -11.66 -30.85
CA GLY A 525 -27.41 -12.47 -31.74
C GLY A 525 -26.69 -12.96 -33.01
N GLU A 526 -25.44 -12.55 -33.23
CA GLU A 526 -24.58 -13.01 -34.32
C GLU A 526 -23.32 -13.71 -33.77
N LYS A 527 -23.49 -14.87 -33.13
CA LYS A 527 -22.51 -15.96 -33.12
C LYS A 527 -23.20 -17.30 -32.90
#